data_AF-A0A5K1FGI9-F1
#
_entry.id   AF-A0A5K1FGI9-F1
#
_cell.length_a   1.000
_cell.length_b   1.000
_cell.length_c   1.000
_cell.angle_alpha   90.00
_cell.angle_beta   90.00
_cell.angle_gamma   90.00
#
_symmetry.space_group_name_H-M   'P 1'
#
loop_
_entity.id
_entity.type
_entity.pdbx_description
1 polymer ?
#
loop_
_entity_poly.entity_id
_entity_poly.type
_entity_poly.pdbx_seq_one_letter_code
_entity_poly.pdbx_strand_id
1 'polypeptide(L)' 'DGAQLMNLLTYEAVEAAVKKRVETKAKLYGQELDLNGPKADELKYKIQPSLVADLYGDWIMPLTKFVQVEYLLRRLD' A
#
# COMPACT_ATOMS: atom_id res chain seq x y z
N ASP A 1 -21.74 7.30 14.32
CA ASP A 1 -20.47 7.79 14.88
C ASP A 1 -19.34 7.43 13.92
N GLY A 2 -18.58 8.43 13.44
CA GLY A 2 -17.51 8.24 12.44
C GLY A 2 -16.31 7.45 12.99
N ALA A 3 -16.01 7.57 14.29
CA ALA A 3 -14.90 6.84 14.91
C ALA A 3 -15.16 5.33 14.95
N GLN A 4 -16.39 4.93 15.29
CA GLN A 4 -16.81 3.53 15.25
C GLN A 4 -16.76 2.95 13.84
N LEU A 5 -17.18 3.71 12.82
CA LEU A 5 -17.06 3.30 11.42
C LEU A 5 -15.60 3.10 11.00
N MET A 6 -14.71 4.03 11.38
CA MET A 6 -13.27 3.89 11.10
C MET A 6 -12.69 2.60 11.70
N ASN A 7 -13.08 2.25 12.92
CA ASN A 7 -12.65 1.00 13.57
C ASN A 7 -13.19 -0.24 12.85
N LEU A 8 -14.47 -0.23 12.45
CA LEU A 8 -15.09 -1.34 11.72
C LEU A 8 -14.50 -1.55 10.31
N LEU A 9 -14.01 -0.47 9.68
CA LEU A 9 -13.38 -0.50 8.37
C LEU A 9 -11.87 -0.81 8.42
N THR A 10 -11.26 -0.84 9.61
CA THR A 10 -9.84 -1.13 9.77
C THR A 10 -9.62 -2.63 9.90
N TYR A 11 -8.98 -3.22 8.89
CA TYR A 11 -8.74 -4.67 8.82
C TYR A 11 -7.25 -4.96 8.82
N GLU A 12 -6.61 -4.90 10.00
CA GLU A 12 -5.14 -4.92 10.14
C GLU A 12 -4.43 -6.04 9.35
N ALA A 13 -4.97 -7.26 9.37
CA ALA A 13 -4.41 -8.39 8.62
C ALA A 13 -4.40 -8.15 7.10
N VAL A 14 -5.46 -7.52 6.58
CA VAL A 14 -5.57 -7.14 5.16
C VAL A 14 -4.63 -5.98 4.86
N GLU A 15 -4.56 -4.98 5.73
CA GLU A 15 -3.66 -3.82 5.57
C GLU A 15 -2.19 -4.26 5.51
N ALA A 16 -1.78 -5.18 6.39
CA ALA A 16 -0.45 -5.78 6.38
C ALA A 16 -0.18 -6.60 5.10
N ALA A 17 -1.16 -7.39 4.64
CA ALA A 17 -1.04 -8.14 3.40
C ALA A 17 -0.93 -7.22 2.17
N VAL A 18 -1.64 -6.09 2.17
CA VAL A 18 -1.56 -5.06 1.14
C VAL A 18 -0.18 -4.42 1.13
N LYS A 19 0.37 -4.00 2.29
CA LYS A 19 1.74 -3.46 2.41
C LYS A 19 2.77 -4.41 1.81
N LYS A 20 2.75 -5.68 2.21
CA LYS A 20 3.66 -6.72 1.71
C LYS A 20 3.53 -6.92 0.19
N ARG A 21 2.30 -6.90 -0.32
CA ARG A 21 2.02 -7.05 -1.76
C ARG A 21 2.53 -5.86 -2.55
N VAL A 22 2.34 -4.64 -2.05
CA VAL A 22 2.84 -3.40 -2.67
C VAL A 22 4.35 -3.43 -2.76
N GLU A 23 5.04 -3.77 -1.67
CA GLU A 23 6.50 -3.88 -1.66
C GLU A 23 6.99 -4.93 -2.67
N THR A 24 6.36 -6.12 -2.69
CA THR A 24 6.72 -7.19 -3.63
C THR A 24 6.54 -6.74 -5.08
N LYS A 25 5.45 -6.03 -5.38
CA LYS A 25 5.20 -5.50 -6.73
C LYS A 25 6.22 -4.41 -7.10
N ALA A 26 6.55 -3.52 -6.17
CA ALA A 26 7.58 -2.51 -6.39
C ALA A 26 8.95 -3.15 -6.62
N LYS A 27 9.28 -4.22 -5.88
CA LYS A 27 10.48 -5.04 -6.12
C LYS A 27 10.48 -5.68 -7.49
N LEU A 28 9.35 -6.17 -8.00
CA LEU A 28 9.30 -6.88 -9.29
C LEU A 28 9.35 -5.92 -10.48
N TYR A 29 8.55 -4.85 -10.44
CA TYR A 29 8.42 -3.90 -11.55
C TYR A 29 9.47 -2.78 -11.53
N GLY A 30 10.07 -2.53 -10.37
CA GLY A 30 11.11 -1.51 -10.20
C GLY A 30 12.51 -1.98 -10.57
N GLN A 31 12.71 -3.26 -10.91
CA GLN A 31 14.03 -3.80 -11.25
C GLN A 31 14.57 -3.15 -12.52
N GLU A 32 15.84 -2.77 -12.48
CA GLU A 32 16.60 -2.50 -13.69
C GLU A 32 17.02 -3.85 -14.31
N LEU A 33 16.49 -4.14 -15.49
CA LEU A 33 16.82 -5.36 -16.23
C LEU A 33 18.00 -5.06 -17.16
N ASP A 34 19.12 -5.73 -16.94
CA ASP A 34 20.22 -5.76 -17.90
C ASP A 34 20.03 -6.94 -18.87
N LEU A 35 20.38 -6.75 -20.15
CA LEU A 35 20.23 -7.76 -21.20
C LEU A 35 21.07 -9.02 -20.94
N ASN A 36 22.13 -8.89 -20.14
CA ASN A 36 23.01 -9.99 -19.73
C ASN A 36 22.57 -10.69 -18.42
N GLY A 37 21.41 -10.31 -17.88
CA GLY A 37 20.89 -10.81 -16.61
C GLY A 37 21.51 -10.10 -15.39
N PRO A 38 20.76 -9.92 -14.30
CA PRO A 38 21.26 -9.25 -13.11
C PRO A 38 22.32 -10.12 -12.42
N LYS A 39 23.50 -9.55 -12.15
CA LYS A 39 24.39 -10.10 -11.12
C LYS A 39 23.72 -9.89 -9.77
N ALA A 40 23.78 -10.87 -8.87
CA ALA A 40 23.08 -10.84 -7.58
C ALA A 40 23.44 -9.60 -6.72
N ASP A 41 24.65 -9.06 -6.88
CA ASP A 41 25.13 -7.84 -6.20
C ASP A 41 24.71 -6.52 -6.86
N GLU A 42 23.99 -6.56 -7.99
CA GLU A 42 23.60 -5.39 -8.79
C GLU A 42 22.08 -5.22 -8.92
N LEU A 43 21.27 -5.83 -8.04
CA LEU A 43 19.83 -5.61 -7.99
C LEU A 43 19.52 -4.14 -7.65
N LYS A 44 19.46 -3.31 -8.70
CA LYS A 44 19.10 -1.91 -8.64
C LYS A 44 17.60 -1.77 -8.86
N TYR A 45 16.99 -0.97 -8.00
CA TYR A 45 15.58 -0.60 -8.12
C TYR A 45 15.49 0.88 -8.47
N LYS A 46 14.59 1.22 -9.41
CA LYS A 46 14.28 2.61 -9.78
C LYS A 46 13.73 3.43 -8.60
N ILE A 47 13.13 2.75 -7.63
CA ILE A 47 12.64 3.32 -6.38
C ILE A 47 12.81 2.28 -5.27
N GLN A 48 13.10 2.74 -4.05
CA GLN A 48 13.16 1.86 -2.89
C GLN A 48 11.78 1.20 -2.65
N PRO A 49 11.65 -0.13 -2.74
CA PRO A 49 10.35 -0.77 -2.65
C PRO A 49 9.63 -0.59 -1.30
N SER A 50 10.38 -0.52 -0.20
CA SER A 50 9.82 -0.29 1.14
C SER A 50 9.17 1.10 1.25
N LEU A 51 9.76 2.12 0.63
CA LEU A 51 9.20 3.48 0.58
C LEU A 51 7.79 3.49 -0.04
N VAL A 52 7.56 2.67 -1.08
CA VAL A 52 6.24 2.57 -1.72
C VAL A 52 5.23 1.91 -0.76
N ALA A 53 5.65 0.92 0.02
CA ALA A 53 4.80 0.27 1.01
C ALA A 53 4.46 1.20 2.18
N ASP A 54 5.42 2.00 2.64
CA ASP A 54 5.23 3.03 3.68
C ASP A 54 4.25 4.10 3.19
N LEU A 55 4.44 4.62 1.97
CA LEU A 55 3.50 5.56 1.35
C LEU A 55 2.07 5.01 1.29
N TYR A 56 1.92 3.74 0.90
CA TYR A 56 0.61 3.08 0.87
C TYR A 56 -0.02 2.97 2.26
N GLY A 57 0.80 2.64 3.25
CA GLY A 57 0.40 2.46 4.62
C GLY A 57 -0.03 3.71 5.35
N ASP A 58 0.80 4.73 5.23
CA ASP A 58 0.75 5.88 6.12
C ASP A 58 -0.13 6.99 5.51
N TRP A 59 -0.34 6.95 4.19
CA TRP A 59 -1.10 7.98 3.48
C TRP A 59 -2.28 7.41 2.69
N ILE A 60 -2.03 6.52 1.74
CA ILE A 60 -3.08 6.09 0.78
C ILE A 60 -4.21 5.34 1.49
N MET A 61 -3.88 4.39 2.37
CA MET A 61 -4.87 3.55 3.04
C MET A 61 -5.70 4.34 4.06
N PRO A 62 -5.12 5.22 4.92
CA PRO A 62 -5.89 6.12 5.76
C PRO A 62 -6.83 7.03 4.96
N LEU A 63 -6.34 7.67 3.89
CA LEU A 63 -7.16 8.53 3.02
C LEU A 63 -8.33 7.78 2.38
N THR A 64 -8.11 6.53 1.97
CA THR A 64 -9.17 5.68 1.42
C THR A 64 -10.24 5.38 2.48
N LYS A 65 -9.84 5.07 3.73
CA LYS A 65 -10.79 4.85 4.82
C LYS A 65 -11.55 6.11 5.21
N PHE A 66 -10.92 7.29 5.18
CA PHE A 66 -11.62 8.57 5.39
C PHE A 66 -12.77 8.77 4.39
N VAL A 67 -12.53 8.50 3.10
CA VAL A 67 -13.58 8.58 2.08
C VAL A 67 -14.72 7.59 2.35
N GLN A 68 -14.40 6.36 2.78
CA GLN A 68 -15.42 5.37 3.13
C GLN A 68 -16.28 5.80 4.32
N VAL A 69 -15.66 6.39 5.36
CA VAL A 69 -16.39 6.92 6.52
C VAL A 69 -17.32 8.07 6.10
N GLU A 70 -16.81 9.06 5.37
CA GLU A 70 -17.62 10.19 4.88
C GLU A 70 -18.81 9.74 4.03
N TYR A 71 -18.60 8.71 3.20
CA TYR A 71 -19.68 8.12 2.41
C TYR A 71 -20.72 7.40 3.29
N LEU A 72 -20.27 6.56 4.24
CA LEU A 72 -21.18 5.78 5.09
C LEU A 72 -22.01 6.65 6.02
N LEU A 73 -21.48 7.81 6.45
CA LEU A 73 -22.22 8.78 7.26
C LEU A 73 -23.44 9.36 6.54
N ARG A 74 -23.44 9.39 5.20
CA ARG A 74 -24.53 9.90 4.35
C ARG A 74 -25.32 8.80 3.65
N ARG A 75 -25.06 7.53 3.98
CA ARG A 75 -25.57 6.39 3.18
C ARG A 75 -27.07 6.14 3.34
N LEU A 76 -27.64 6.56 4.46
CA LEU A 76 -29.06 6.36 4.80
C LEU A 76 -29.86 7.67 4.78
N ASP A 77 -29.24 8.76 4.32
CA ASP A 77 -29.91 10.04 4.04
C ASP A 77 -30.84 9.91 2.82
#